data_AF-A0A1Q6PU58-F1
#
_entry.id   AF-A0A1Q6PU58-F1
#
_cell.length_a   1.000
_cell.length_b   1.000
_cell.length_c   1.000
_cell.angle_alpha   90.00
_cell.angle_beta   90.00
_cell.angle_gamma   90.00
#
_symmetry.space_group_name_H-M   'P 1'
#
loop_
_entity.id
_entity.type
_entity.pdbx_description
1 polymer ?
#
loop_
_entity_poly.entity_id
_entity_poly.type
_entity_poly.pdbx_seq_one_letter_code
_entity_poly.pdbx_strand_id
1 'polypeptide(L)' 'MNTITQYLRRGTLDEQTAAVMKRLAKDKLERAILDVAYANGSYEKEMEQATLLKETKKKR' A
#
# COMPACT_ATOMS: atom_id res chain seq x y z
N MET A 1 5.43 13.24 1.87
CA MET A 1 4.03 13.18 2.35
C MET A 1 3.39 11.92 1.81
N ASN A 2 3.02 10.96 2.67
CA ASN A 2 2.49 9.67 2.24
C ASN A 2 1.13 9.88 1.54
N THR A 3 1.00 9.48 0.27
CA THR A 3 -0.17 9.73 -0.57
C THR A 3 -1.45 9.21 0.07
N ILE A 4 -1.40 8.04 0.72
CA ILE A 4 -2.54 7.45 1.45
C ILE A 4 -3.16 8.42 2.48
N THR A 5 -2.33 9.17 3.21
CA THR A 5 -2.79 10.15 4.21
C THR A 5 -3.39 11.40 3.56
N GLN A 6 -3.00 11.72 2.32
CA GLN A 6 -3.62 12.82 1.57
C GLN A 6 -5.03 12.47 1.08
N TYR A 7 -5.26 11.23 0.62
CA TYR A 7 -6.59 10.78 0.20
C TYR A 7 -7.55 10.62 1.39
N LEU A 8 -7.04 10.13 2.53
CA LEU A 8 -7.81 10.09 3.78
C LEU A 8 -8.28 11.48 4.20
N ARG A 9 -7.38 12.47 4.20
CA ARG A 9 -7.72 13.86 4.56
C ARG A 9 -8.65 14.55 3.55
N ARG A 10 -8.68 14.08 2.30
CA ARG A 10 -9.61 14.58 1.26
C ARG A 10 -10.99 13.91 1.31
N GLY A 11 -11.21 12.94 2.19
CA GLY A 11 -12.48 12.22 2.30
C GLY A 11 -12.79 11.27 1.12
N THR A 12 -11.81 11.04 0.24
CA THR A 12 -11.97 10.17 -0.95
C THR A 12 -11.61 8.71 -0.69
N LEU A 13 -11.09 8.41 0.50
CA LEU A 13 -10.73 7.07 0.94
C LEU A 13 -11.28 6.83 2.34
N ASP A 14 -12.10 5.80 2.49
CA ASP A 14 -12.66 5.36 3.78
C ASP A 14 -11.53 5.01 4.77
N GLU A 15 -11.71 5.37 6.04
CA GLU A 15 -10.73 5.12 7.11
C GLU A 15 -10.36 3.64 7.23
N GLN A 16 -11.33 2.75 7.06
CA GLN A 16 -11.10 1.31 7.13
C GLN A 16 -10.23 0.84 5.95
N THR A 17 -10.52 1.30 4.74
CA THR A 17 -9.73 1.01 3.53
C THR A 17 -8.32 1.59 3.64
N ALA A 18 -8.18 2.81 4.17
CA ALA A 18 -6.89 3.44 4.38
C ALA A 18 -6.04 2.69 5.42
N ALA A 19 -6.66 2.18 6.50
CA ALA A 19 -5.99 1.37 7.50
C ALA A 19 -5.45 0.06 6.92
N VAL A 20 -6.26 -0.65 6.12
CA VAL A 20 -5.82 -1.90 5.47
C VAL A 20 -4.73 -1.62 4.43
N MET A 21 -4.81 -0.53 3.66
CA MET A 21 -3.75 -0.13 2.73
C MET A 21 -2.43 0.18 3.44
N LYS A 22 -2.47 0.88 4.60
CA LYS A 22 -1.27 1.15 5.41
C LYS A 22 -0.64 -0.13 5.91
N ARG A 23 -1.45 -1.09 6.37
CA ARG A 23 -0.96 -2.40 6.83
C ARG A 23 -0.31 -3.17 5.70
N LEU A 24 -0.97 -3.23 4.54
CA LEU A 24 -0.46 -3.90 3.35
C LEU A 24 0.87 -3.27 2.88
N ALA A 25 0.95 -1.95 2.84
CA ALA A 25 2.18 -1.23 2.51
C ALA A 25 3.32 -1.53 3.50
N LYS A 26 3.00 -1.65 4.80
CA LYS A 26 3.98 -2.04 5.83
C LYS A 26 4.48 -3.47 5.62
N ASP A 27 3.58 -4.43 5.41
CA ASP A 27 3.95 -5.85 5.19
C ASP A 27 4.85 -6.00 3.94
N LYS A 28 4.55 -5.25 2.86
CA LYS A 28 5.37 -5.23 1.65
C LYS A 28 6.74 -4.58 1.88
N LEU A 29 6.82 -3.51 2.67
CA LEU A 29 8.08 -2.89 3.05
C LEU A 29 8.95 -3.87 3.86
N GLU A 30 8.37 -4.56 4.85
CA GLU A 30 9.08 -5.59 5.62
C GLU A 30 9.61 -6.71 4.72
N ARG A 31 8.82 -7.14 3.73
CA ARG A 31 9.29 -8.08 2.70
C ARG A 31 10.44 -7.52 1.87
N ALA A 32 10.37 -6.27 1.43
CA ALA A 32 11.43 -5.64 0.64
C ALA A 32 12.74 -5.47 1.43
N ILE A 33 12.66 -5.30 2.74
CA ILE A 33 13.85 -5.28 3.61
C ILE A 33 14.52 -6.66 3.64
N LEU A 34 13.74 -7.74 3.63
CA LEU A 34 14.25 -9.13 3.72
C LEU A 34 14.62 -9.73 2.36
N ASP A 35 13.99 -9.27 1.27
CA ASP A 35 14.11 -9.80 -0.08
C ASP A 35 14.54 -8.69 -1.05
N VAL A 36 15.85 -8.62 -1.30
CA VAL A 36 16.47 -7.65 -2.20
C VAL A 36 15.98 -7.79 -3.64
N ALA A 37 15.64 -9.01 -4.09
CA ALA A 37 15.12 -9.23 -5.44
C ALA A 37 13.69 -8.66 -5.56
N TYR A 38 12.87 -8.82 -4.53
CA TYR A 38 11.57 -8.18 -4.44
C TYR A 38 11.68 -6.65 -4.40
N ALA A 39 12.61 -6.12 -3.59
CA ALA A 39 12.84 -4.68 -3.46
C ALA A 39 13.27 -4.01 -4.78
N ASN A 40 14.16 -4.65 -5.54
CA ASN A 40 14.66 -4.15 -6.83
C ASN A 40 13.71 -4.44 -8.01
N GLY A 41 12.64 -5.21 -7.79
CA GLY A 41 11.71 -5.63 -8.81
C GLY A 41 10.32 -5.08 -8.60
N SER A 42 9.42 -5.94 -8.14
CA SER A 42 7.98 -5.67 -8.06
C SER A 42 7.59 -4.68 -6.98
N TYR A 43 8.44 -4.45 -5.97
CA TYR A 43 8.11 -3.64 -4.81
C TYR A 43 7.61 -2.23 -5.16
N GLU A 44 8.29 -1.52 -6.06
CA GLU A 44 7.89 -0.17 -6.47
C GLU A 44 6.47 -0.15 -7.07
N LYS A 45 6.20 -1.07 -8.00
CA LYS A 45 4.88 -1.21 -8.67
C LYS A 45 3.78 -1.64 -7.70
N GLU A 46 4.11 -2.48 -6.72
CA GLU A 46 3.16 -2.95 -5.71
C GLU A 46 2.86 -1.89 -4.64
N MET A 47 3.76 -0.93 -4.45
CA MET A 47 3.56 0.22 -3.55
C MET A 47 2.79 1.38 -4.20
N GLU A 48 2.51 1.30 -5.50
CA GLU A 48 1.60 2.24 -6.16
C GLU A 48 0.22 2.19 -5.51
N GLN A 49 -0.36 3.36 -5.31
CA GLN A 49 -1.65 3.50 -4.65
C GLN A 49 -2.76 2.71 -5.34
N ALA A 50 -2.78 2.67 -6.67
CA ALA A 50 -3.77 1.93 -7.44
C ALA A 50 -3.65 0.41 -7.21
N THR A 51 -2.41 -0.10 -7.14
CA THR A 51 -2.11 -1.50 -6.85
C THR A 51 -2.49 -1.86 -5.42
N LEU A 52 -2.07 -1.05 -4.44
CA LEU A 52 -2.45 -1.23 -3.05
C LEU A 52 -3.97 -1.25 -2.89
N LEU A 53 -4.69 -0.31 -3.52
CA LEU A 53 -6.16 -0.23 -3.47
C LEU A 53 -6.84 -1.45 -4.09
N LYS A 54 -6.30 -1.94 -5.21
CA LYS A 54 -6.81 -3.14 -5.90
C LYS A 54 -6.60 -4.38 -5.03
N GLU A 55 -5.44 -4.51 -4.39
CA GLU A 55 -5.16 -5.60 -3.45
C GLU A 55 -6.05 -5.54 -2.21
N THR A 56 -6.30 -4.35 -1.63
CA THR A 56 -7.24 -4.20 -0.51
C THR A 56 -8.65 -4.65 -0.88
N LYS A 57 -9.11 -4.30 -2.08
CA LYS A 57 -10.43 -4.69 -2.58
C LYS A 57 -10.53 -6.19 -2.90
N LYS A 58 -9.42 -6.83 -3.30
CA LYS A 58 -9.36 -8.26 -3.61
C LYS A 58 -9.29 -9.14 -2.36
N LYS A 59 -8.80 -8.58 -1.24
CA LYS A 59 -8.77 -9.24 0.08
C LYS A 59 -10.06 -9.07 0.91
N ARG A 60 -11.07 -8.36 0.37
CA ARG A 60 -12.36 -8.11 1.03
C ARG A 60 -13.38 -9.19 0.75
#